data_AF-A0A1A8RVG5-F1
#
_entry.id   AF-A0A1A8RVG5-F1
#
_cell.length_a   1.000
_cell.length_b   1.000
_cell.length_c   1.000
_cell.angle_alpha   90.00
_cell.angle_beta   90.00
_cell.angle_gamma   90.00
#
_symmetry.space_group_name_H-M   'P 1'
#
loop_
_entity.id
_entity.type
_entity.pdbx_description
1 polymer ?
#
loop_
_entity_poly.entity_id
_entity_poly.type
_entity_poly.pdbx_seq_one_letter_code
_entity_poly.pdbx_strand_id
1 'polypeptide(L)'
;RTLQSLIDNTSAANDESPYKLMRIRTLERTEALKVDLVDCVWDDAYVEDVNLAYDTFLSIFLDLFNKHCPIRKCQGKKSRDR
;
A
#
# COMPACT_ATOMS: atom_id res chain seq x y z
N ARG A 1 -17.74 -22.97 -1.55
CA ARG A 1 -16.64 -22.08 -1.09
C ARG A 1 -17.04 -20.68 -1.53
N THR A 2 -17.68 -19.95 -0.63
CA THR A 2 -18.37 -18.68 -0.93
C THR A 2 -17.38 -17.53 -0.71
N LEU A 3 -17.45 -16.47 -1.52
CA LEU A 3 -16.61 -15.26 -1.40
C LEU A 3 -16.64 -14.64 0.02
N GLN A 4 -17.67 -14.95 0.81
CA GLN A 4 -17.77 -14.59 2.23
C GLN A 4 -16.57 -15.09 3.07
N SER A 5 -16.07 -16.30 2.81
CA SER A 5 -14.94 -16.85 3.60
C SER A 5 -13.60 -16.17 3.32
N LEU A 6 -13.48 -15.39 2.24
CA LEU A 6 -12.29 -14.59 1.94
C LEU A 6 -12.34 -13.23 2.65
N ILE A 7 -13.54 -12.68 2.87
CA ILE A 7 -13.75 -11.42 3.58
C ILE A 7 -13.47 -11.61 5.09
N ASP A 8 -13.87 -12.75 5.65
CA ASP A 8 -13.68 -13.06 7.08
C ASP A 8 -12.20 -13.26 7.47
N ASN A 9 -11.33 -13.58 6.51
CA ASN A 9 -9.88 -13.69 6.71
C ASN A 9 -9.15 -12.34 6.67
N THR A 10 -9.86 -11.25 6.37
CA THR A 10 -9.38 -9.87 6.62
C THR A 10 -9.97 -9.35 7.93
N SER A 11 -10.21 -10.23 8.90
CA SER A 11 -10.25 -9.81 10.29
C SER A 11 -8.84 -9.35 10.62
N ALA A 12 -8.69 -8.05 10.84
CA ALA A 12 -7.52 -7.47 11.47
C ALA A 12 -7.18 -8.38 12.66
N ALA A 13 -6.09 -9.13 12.53
CA ALA A 13 -5.45 -9.70 13.69
C ALA A 13 -5.31 -8.53 14.65
N ASN A 14 -5.99 -8.62 15.80
CA ASN A 14 -5.79 -7.69 16.90
C ASN A 14 -4.35 -7.89 17.34
N ASP A 15 -3.46 -7.21 16.63
CA ASP A 15 -2.05 -7.26 16.81
C ASP A 15 -1.83 -6.52 18.13
N GLU A 16 -1.67 -7.27 19.23
CA GLU A 16 -1.19 -6.74 20.52
C GLU A 16 0.25 -6.16 20.42
N SER A 17 0.71 -5.87 19.19
CA SER A 17 1.90 -5.12 18.90
C SER A 17 1.76 -3.71 19.50
N PRO A 18 2.71 -3.27 20.34
CA PRO A 18 2.76 -1.89 20.84
C PRO A 18 3.06 -0.88 19.71
N TYR A 19 3.24 -1.37 18.48
CA TYR A 19 3.54 -0.57 17.31
C TYR A 19 2.37 -0.54 16.34
N LYS A 20 1.92 0.67 16.01
CA LYS A 20 1.01 0.92 14.91
C LYS A 20 1.83 1.01 13.62
N LEU A 21 1.50 0.21 12.61
CA LEU A 21 2.06 0.37 11.27
C LEU A 21 1.43 1.58 10.60
N MET A 22 2.25 2.52 10.16
CA MET A 22 1.81 3.72 9.44
C MET A 22 2.63 3.93 8.19
N ARG A 23 1.98 4.39 7.13
CA ARG A 23 2.66 4.74 5.88
C ARG A 23 3.10 6.21 5.92
N ILE A 24 4.37 6.47 5.60
CA ILE A 24 4.89 7.84 5.56
C ILE A 24 4.51 8.49 4.23
N ARG A 25 3.65 9.50 4.28
CA ARG A 25 3.15 10.23 3.10
C ARG A 25 3.41 11.74 3.25
N THR A 26 4.68 12.13 3.35
CA THR A 26 5.03 13.56 3.31
C THR A 26 4.73 14.11 1.92
N LEU A 27 4.59 15.44 1.81
CA LEU A 27 4.38 16.11 0.53
C LEU A 27 5.49 15.76 -0.47
N GLU A 28 6.74 15.95 -0.06
CA GLU A 28 7.95 15.63 -0.84
C GLU A 28 7.94 14.19 -1.38
N ARG A 29 7.60 13.19 -0.55
CA ARG A 29 7.54 11.79 -0.97
C ARG A 29 6.41 11.53 -1.96
N THR A 30 5.29 12.22 -1.78
CA THR A 30 4.15 12.11 -2.69
C THR A 30 4.44 12.78 -4.03
N GLU A 31 5.18 13.89 -4.03
CA GLU A 31 5.65 14.55 -5.24
C GLU A 31 6.68 13.70 -5.98
N ALA A 32 7.66 13.13 -5.27
CA ALA A 32 8.63 12.20 -5.86
C ALA A 32 7.95 10.96 -6.49
N LEU A 33 6.92 10.41 -5.83
CA LEU A 33 6.09 9.35 -6.40
C LEU A 33 5.41 9.77 -7.70
N LYS A 34 4.82 10.97 -7.74
CA LYS A 34 4.15 11.48 -8.95
C LYS A 34 5.12 11.64 -10.11
N VAL A 35 6.34 12.12 -9.85
CA VAL A 35 7.39 12.24 -10.87
C VAL A 35 7.71 10.86 -11.44
N ASP A 36 8.02 9.88 -10.58
CA ASP A 36 8.32 8.52 -11.03
C ASP A 36 7.15 7.87 -11.81
N LEU A 37 5.90 8.15 -11.44
CA LEU A 37 4.72 7.62 -12.15
C LEU A 37 4.53 8.24 -13.54
N VAL A 38 4.88 9.52 -13.71
CA VAL A 38 4.85 10.20 -15.02
C VAL A 38 5.97 9.69 -15.92
N ASP A 39 7.13 9.38 -15.34
CA ASP A 39 8.30 8.88 -16.08
C ASP A 39 8.25 7.36 -16.34
N CYS A 40 7.24 6.65 -15.80
CA CYS A 40 7.05 5.22 -16.04
C CYS A 40 6.68 4.93 -17.51
N VAL A 41 7.28 3.87 -18.05
CA VAL A 41 6.82 3.27 -19.31
C VAL A 41 5.63 2.37 -19.01
N TRP A 42 4.47 2.69 -19.57
CA TRP A 42 3.20 2.01 -19.29
C TRP A 42 2.81 0.99 -20.36
N ASP A 43 3.66 0.75 -21.35
CA ASP A 43 3.38 -0.13 -22.50
C ASP A 43 2.90 -1.53 -22.07
N ASP A 44 3.50 -2.09 -21.01
CA ASP A 44 3.15 -3.41 -20.47
C ASP A 44 1.76 -3.44 -19.79
N ALA A 45 1.22 -2.29 -19.39
CA ALA A 45 -0.12 -2.18 -18.82
C ALA A 45 -1.20 -2.00 -19.89
N TYR A 46 -0.84 -1.68 -21.14
CA TYR A 46 -1.76 -1.51 -22.26
C TYR A 46 -1.94 -2.81 -23.05
N VAL A 47 -2.48 -3.83 -22.40
CA VAL A 47 -2.79 -5.14 -22.98
C VAL A 47 -4.30 -5.34 -23.13
N GLU A 48 -4.72 -6.24 -24.02
CA GLU A 48 -6.16 -6.52 -24.26
C GLU A 48 -6.86 -7.15 -23.06
N ASP A 49 -6.15 -7.99 -22.30
CA ASP A 49 -6.70 -8.61 -21.10
C ASP A 49 -6.75 -7.59 -19.96
N VAL A 50 -7.95 -7.20 -19.58
CA VAL A 50 -8.22 -6.19 -18.54
C VAL A 50 -7.68 -6.61 -17.17
N ASN A 51 -7.71 -7.91 -16.83
CA ASN A 51 -7.19 -8.37 -15.55
C ASN A 51 -5.67 -8.26 -15.55
N LEU A 52 -5.02 -8.67 -16.64
CA LEU A 52 -3.57 -8.55 -16.77
C LEU A 52 -3.12 -7.08 -16.77
N ALA A 53 -3.82 -6.21 -17.50
CA ALA A 53 -3.57 -4.76 -17.50
C ALA A 53 -3.66 -4.17 -16.09
N TYR A 54 -4.70 -4.57 -15.33
CA TYR A 54 -4.91 -4.10 -13.97
C TYR A 54 -3.84 -4.63 -13.00
N ASP A 55 -3.48 -5.90 -13.10
CA ASP A 55 -2.44 -6.51 -12.26
C ASP A 55 -1.07 -5.87 -12.52
N THR A 56 -0.72 -5.64 -13.79
CA THR A 56 0.52 -4.94 -14.18
C THR A 56 0.53 -3.51 -13.63
N PHE A 57 -0.55 -2.75 -13.81
CA PHE A 57 -0.68 -1.40 -13.26
C PHE A 57 -0.49 -1.40 -11.74
N LEU A 58 -1.19 -2.28 -11.02
CA LEU A 58 -1.09 -2.36 -9.57
C LEU A 58 0.30 -2.73 -9.11
N SER A 59 0.98 -3.67 -9.78
CA SER A 59 2.34 -4.05 -9.44
C SER A 59 3.28 -2.84 -9.51
N ILE A 60 3.28 -2.14 -10.65
CA ILE A 60 4.14 -0.96 -10.86
C ILE A 60 3.82 0.13 -9.84
N PHE A 61 2.53 0.45 -9.67
CA PHE A 61 2.09 1.48 -8.74
C PHE A 61 2.49 1.15 -7.30
N LEU A 62 2.24 -0.08 -6.84
CA LEU A 62 2.55 -0.49 -5.48
C LEU A 62 4.05 -0.49 -5.21
N ASP A 63 4.88 -0.89 -6.17
CA ASP A 63 6.33 -0.87 -6.04
C ASP A 63 6.86 0.55 -5.85
N LEU A 64 6.42 1.49 -6.69
CA LEU A 64 6.77 2.90 -6.54
C LEU A 64 6.20 3.49 -5.24
N PHE A 65 4.98 3.13 -4.87
CA PHE A 65 4.37 3.60 -3.63
C PHE A 65 5.08 3.07 -2.40
N ASN A 66 5.58 1.83 -2.42
CA ASN A 66 6.37 1.24 -1.35
C ASN A 66 7.76 1.89 -1.25
N LYS A 67 8.39 2.19 -2.40
CA LYS A 67 9.66 2.91 -2.49
C LYS A 67 9.56 4.31 -1.86
N HIS A 68 8.58 5.10 -2.28
CA HIS A 68 8.46 6.50 -1.86
C HIS A 68 7.75 6.69 -0.53
N CYS A 69 6.73 5.87 -0.26
CA CYS A 69 5.91 5.94 0.94
C CYS A 69 6.03 4.63 1.74
N PRO A 70 7.15 4.39 2.43
CA PRO A 70 7.38 3.16 3.17
C PRO A 70 6.47 3.06 4.40
N ILE A 71 6.17 1.83 4.79
CA ILE A 71 5.51 1.52 6.07
C ILE A 71 6.57 1.57 7.18
N ARG A 72 6.27 2.26 8.28
CA ARG A 72 7.08 2.26 9.50
C ARG A 72 6.25 1.90 10.71
N LYS A 73 6.93 1.29 11.69
CA LYS A 73 6.40 1.07 13.03
C LYS A 73 6.44 2.40 13.79
N CYS A 74 5.28 2.88 14.21
CA CYS A 74 5.16 4.00 15.13
C CYS A 74 4.80 3.47 16.51
N GLN A 75 5.49 3.91 17.56
CA GLN A 75 5.08 3.56 18.92
C GLN A 75 3.68 4.11 19.17
N GLY A 76 2.74 3.22 19.52
CA GLY A 76 1.46 3.67 20.05
C GLY A 76 1.71 4.50 21.30
N LYS A 77 1.12 5.68 21.39
CA LYS A 77 1.12 6.43 22.65
C LYS A 77 0.43 5.52 23.68
N LYS A 78 1.19 4.94 24.62
CA LYS A 78 0.60 4.42 25.86
C LYS A 78 -0.09 5.62 26.51
N SER A 79 -1.41 5.62 26.56
CA SER A 79 -2.15 6.53 27.45
C SER A 79 -1.58 6.29 28.84
N ARG A 80 -0.83 7.27 29.36
CA ARG A 80 -0.56 7.32 30.80
C ARG A 80 -1.89 7.73 31.42
N ASP A 81 -2.70 6.75 31.82
CA ASP A 81 -3.68 7.02 32.86
C ASP A 81 -2.90 7.48 34.08
N ARG A 82 -3.22 8.69 34.54
CA ARG A 82 -2.66 9.33 35.70
C ARG A 82 -3.80 9.68 36.64
#